data_AF-A0A061S437-F1
#
_entry.id   AF-A0A061S437-F1
#
_cell.length_a   1.000
_cell.length_b   1.000
_cell.length_c   1.000
_cell.angle_alpha   90.00
_cell.angle_beta   90.00
_cell.angle_gamma   90.00
#
_symmetry.space_group_name_H-M   'P 1'
#
loop_
_entity.id
_entity.type
_entity.pdbx_description
1 polymer ?
#
loop_
_entity_poly.entity_id
_entity_poly.type
_entity_poly.pdbx_seq_one_letter_code
_entity_poly.pdbx_strand_id
1 'polypeptide(L)' 'MYTEGQGCWQGPKRSLRVRLACGAAEELSSVEEPSRCEYSALLRTPAACSQQDMELSRAKLSELKAELNKLHDEL' A
#
# COMPACT_ATOMS: atom_id res chain seq x y z
N MET A 1 15.34 -1.02 -1.74
CA MET A 1 15.50 -0.74 -3.18
C MET A 1 16.07 -1.99 -3.82
N TYR A 2 15.54 -2.41 -4.97
CA TYR A 2 15.97 -3.60 -5.69
C TYR A 2 16.70 -3.18 -6.96
N THR A 3 17.90 -3.71 -7.17
CA THR A 3 18.81 -3.33 -8.27
C THR A 3 19.39 -4.57 -8.94
N GLU A 4 20.14 -4.38 -10.03
CA GLU A 4 20.83 -5.45 -10.76
C GLU A 4 19.90 -6.56 -11.29
N GLY A 5 18.67 -6.20 -11.68
CA GLY A 5 17.73 -7.13 -12.29
C GLY A 5 18.11 -7.56 -13.70
N GLN A 6 17.18 -8.23 -14.39
CA GLN A 6 17.38 -8.69 -15.77
C GLN A 6 17.81 -7.53 -16.69
N GLY A 7 18.75 -7.82 -17.60
CA GLY A 7 19.18 -6.89 -18.64
C GLY A 7 18.02 -6.36 -19.47
N CYS A 8 18.05 -5.05 -19.74
CA CYS A 8 17.07 -4.32 -20.52
C CYS A 8 17.65 -3.99 -21.90
N TRP A 9 16.84 -4.11 -22.96
CA TRP A 9 17.28 -3.73 -24.30
C TRP A 9 17.53 -2.22 -24.37
N GLN A 10 18.75 -1.82 -24.72
CA GLN A 10 19.18 -0.41 -24.78
C GLN A 10 18.79 0.38 -23.51
N GLY A 11 18.96 -0.23 -22.35
CA GLY A 11 18.65 0.38 -21.06
C GLY A 11 19.56 -0.17 -19.95
N PRO A 12 19.48 0.42 -18.75
CA PRO A 12 20.20 -0.13 -17.59
C PRO A 12 19.64 -1.50 -17.21
N LYS A 13 20.34 -2.22 -16.33
CA LYS A 13 19.73 -3.38 -15.68
C LYS A 13 18.46 -2.93 -14.94
N ARG A 14 17.40 -3.73 -15.01
CA ARG A 14 16.13 -3.38 -14.37
C ARG A 14 16.31 -3.09 -12.89
N SER A 15 15.67 -2.03 -12.41
CA SER A 15 15.65 -1.67 -11.00
C SER A 15 14.24 -1.30 -10.55
N LEU A 16 13.92 -1.54 -9.28
CA LEU A 16 12.62 -1.25 -8.69
C LEU A 16 12.79 -0.58 -7.33
N ARG A 17 12.19 0.60 -7.18
CA ARG A 17 12.03 1.28 -5.90
C ARG A 17 10.62 1.04 -5.37
N VAL A 18 10.51 0.26 -4.31
CA VAL A 18 9.24 0.06 -3.60
C VAL A 18 9.15 1.03 -2.44
N ARG A 19 8.06 1.80 -2.37
CA ARG A 19 7.63 2.56 -1.19
C ARG A 19 6.60 1.72 -0.45
N LEU A 20 6.82 1.53 0.85
CA LEU A 20 5.86 0.84 1.71
C LEU A 20 4.91 1.86 2.33
N ALA A 21 3.62 1.53 2.33
CA ALA A 21 2.59 2.28 3.04
C ALA A 21 1.76 1.32 3.91
N CYS A 22 1.23 1.83 5.02
CA CYS A 22 0.30 1.06 5.83
C CYS A 22 -0.95 0.69 5.00
N GLY A 23 -1.39 -0.55 5.15
CA GLY A 23 -2.60 -1.09 4.53
C GLY A 23 -3.08 -2.33 5.28
N ALA A 24 -4.37 -2.65 5.13
CA ALA A 24 -4.98 -3.77 5.83
C ALA A 24 -4.59 -5.14 5.25
N ALA A 25 -4.09 -5.18 4.02
CA ALA A 25 -3.66 -6.38 3.31
C ALA A 25 -2.49 -6.05 2.38
N GLU A 26 -1.82 -7.08 1.89
CA GLU A 26 -0.78 -6.96 0.86
C GLU A 26 -1.41 -6.52 -0.47
N GLU A 27 -1.04 -5.34 -0.95
CA GLU A 27 -1.60 -4.75 -2.15
C GLU A 27 -0.58 -3.87 -2.88
N LEU A 28 -0.29 -4.20 -4.14
CA LEU A 28 0.56 -3.38 -5.00
C LEU A 28 -0.29 -2.28 -5.66
N SER A 29 -0.49 -1.17 -4.96
CA SER A 29 -1.44 -0.11 -5.34
C SER A 29 -1.03 0.71 -6.57
N SER A 30 0.26 0.87 -6.84
CA SER A 30 0.71 1.55 -8.07
C SER A 30 2.08 1.07 -8.52
N VAL A 31 2.30 1.11 -9.84
CA VAL A 31 3.58 0.85 -10.48
C VAL A 31 3.74 1.83 -11.65
N GLU A 32 4.89 2.49 -11.71
CA GLU A 32 5.25 3.46 -12.74
C GLU A 32 6.65 3.16 -13.26
N GLU A 33 6.90 3.49 -14.53
CA GLU A 33 8.22 3.42 -15.17
C GLU A 33 8.71 4.86 -15.45
N PRO A 34 9.26 5.57 -14.44
CA PRO A 34 9.73 6.95 -14.61
C PRO A 34 10.87 7.10 -15.63
N SER A 35 11.65 6.04 -15.85
CA SER A 35 12.70 5.95 -16.86
C SER A 35 12.76 4.52 -17.37
N ARG A 36 13.29 4.32 -18.58
CA ARG A 36 13.38 2.98 -19.21
C ARG A 36 13.97 1.97 -18.24
N CYS A 37 13.22 0.92 -17.93
CA CYS A 37 13.61 -0.18 -17.05
C CYS A 37 13.93 0.22 -15.60
N GLU A 38 13.57 1.43 -15.19
CA GLU A 38 13.55 1.86 -13.79
C GLU A 38 12.11 2.00 -13.34
N TYR A 39 11.73 1.25 -12.31
CA TYR A 39 10.36 1.20 -11.83
C TYR A 39 10.25 1.83 -10.44
N SER A 40 9.10 2.46 -10.17
CA SER A 40 8.68 2.87 -8.83
C SER A 40 7.31 2.28 -8.52
N ALA A 41 7.16 1.71 -7.33
CA ALA A 41 5.91 1.11 -6.90
C ALA A 41 5.51 1.54 -5.47
N LEU A 42 4.21 1.55 -5.21
CA LEU A 42 3.62 1.67 -3.88
C LEU A 42 3.06 0.31 -3.46
N LEU A 43 3.62 -0.27 -2.40
CA LEU A 43 3.11 -1.49 -1.79
C LEU A 43 2.45 -1.14 -0.45
N ARG A 44 1.16 -1.41 -0.34
CA ARG A 44 0.43 -1.38 0.92
C ARG A 44 0.59 -2.72 1.61
N THR A 45 0.95 -2.68 2.89
CA THR A 45 1.16 -3.90 3.70
C THR A 45 0.89 -3.61 5.18
N PRO A 46 0.31 -4.57 5.94
CA PRO A 46 0.19 -4.47 7.39
C PRO A 46 1.55 -4.29 8.09
N ALA A 47 2.63 -4.80 7.48
CA ALA A 47 3.98 -4.70 8.04
C ALA A 47 4.52 -3.26 8.09
N ALA A 48 3.91 -2.33 7.34
CA ALA A 48 4.27 -0.92 7.32
C ALA A 48 3.41 -0.07 8.28
N CYS A 49 2.49 -0.67 9.03
CA CYS A 49 1.64 0.03 9.99
C CYS A 49 2.32 0.13 11.37
N SER A 50 2.20 1.30 12.00
CA SER A 50 2.57 1.48 13.41
C SER A 50 1.41 1.06 14.34
N GLN A 51 1.70 0.95 15.64
CA GLN A 51 0.64 0.72 16.65
C GLN A 51 -0.43 1.82 16.60
N GLN A 52 -0.01 3.08 16.40
CA GLN A 52 -0.93 4.20 16.29
C GLN A 52 -1.85 4.07 15.06
N ASP A 53 -1.33 3.62 13.92
CA ASP A 53 -2.15 3.38 12.71
C ASP A 53 -3.22 2.31 12.95
N MET A 54 -2.86 1.26 13.72
CA MET A 54 -3.79 0.18 14.07
C MET A 54 -4.89 0.65 15.03
N GLU A 55 -4.54 1.46 16.03
CA GLU A 55 -5.49 2.06 16.97
C GLU A 55 -6.46 2.99 16.26
N LEU A 56 -5.97 3.88 15.40
CA LEU A 56 -6.79 4.79 14.59
C LEU A 56 -7.74 4.02 13.68
N SER A 57 -7.24 2.99 13.00
CA SER A 57 -8.06 2.13 12.13
C SER A 57 -9.15 1.43 12.93
N ARG A 58 -8.83 0.91 14.13
CA ARG A 58 -9.81 0.25 15.02
C ARG A 58 -10.86 1.23 15.52
N ALA A 59 -10.45 2.42 15.96
CA ALA A 59 -11.36 3.46 16.43
C ALA A 59 -12.34 3.87 15.33
N LYS A 60 -11.83 4.16 14.13
CA LYS A 60 -12.65 4.52 12.97
C LYS A 60 -13.63 3.41 12.58
N LEU A 61 -13.19 2.15 12.60
CA LEU A 61 -14.07 1.02 12.35
C LEU A 61 -15.16 0.87 13.42
N SER A 62 -14.87 1.15 14.70
CA SER A 62 -15.88 1.10 15.76
C SER A 62 -16.93 2.21 15.62
N GLU A 63 -16.51 3.40 15.20
CA GLU A 63 -17.40 4.54 14.96
C GLU A 63 -18.33 4.26 13.77
N LEU A 64 -17.78 3.87 12.62
CA LEU A 64 -18.56 3.48 11.43
C LEU A 64 -19.54 2.34 11.72
N LYS A 65 -19.15 1.35 12.55
CA LYS A 65 -20.05 0.26 12.95
C LYS A 65 -21.18 0.77 13.85
N ALA A 66 -20.90 1.68 14.77
CA ALA A 66 -21.94 2.25 15.63
C ALA A 66 -22.94 3.09 14.81
N GLU A 67 -22.47 3.85 13.82
CA GLU A 67 -23.31 4.58 12.89
C GLU A 67 -24.19 3.65 12.06
N LEU A 68 -23.61 2.57 11.52
CA LEU A 68 -24.35 1.57 10.75
C LEU A 68 -25.45 0.89 11.59
N ASN A 69 -25.15 0.54 12.85
CA ASN A 69 -26.12 -0.09 13.73
C ASN A 69 -27.30 0.83 14.04
N LYS A 70 -27.06 2.12 14.27
CA LYS A 70 -28.15 3.09 14.47
C LYS A 70 -29.06 3.16 13.25
N LEU A 71 -28.49 3.18 12.05
CA LEU A 71 -29.27 3.16 10.81
C LEU A 71 -30.09 1.87 10.67
N HIS A 72 -29.54 0.72 11.09
CA HIS A 72 -30.26 -0.55 11.07
C HIS A 72 -31.42 -0.58 12.07
N ASP A 73 -31.25 0.00 13.26
CA ASP A 73 -32.30 0.06 14.29
C ASP A 73 -33.44 1.03 13.95
N GLU A 74 -33.22 1.96 13.01
CA GLU A 74 -34.21 2.94 12.53
C GLU A 74 -35.06 2.43 11.34
N LEU A 75 -34.82 1.21 10.84
CA LEU A 75 -35.42 0.63 9.62
C LEU A 75 -36.28 -0.60 9.93
#